data_AF-A0A355FJJ8-F1
#
_entry.id   AF-A0A355FJJ8-F1
#
_cell.length_a   1.000
_cell.length_b   1.000
_cell.length_c   1.000
_cell.angle_alpha   90.00
_cell.angle_beta   90.00
_cell.angle_gamma   90.00
#
_symmetry.space_group_name_H-M   'P 1'
#
loop_
_entity.id
_entity.type
_entity.pdbx_description
1 polymer ?
#
loop_
_entity_poly.entity_id
_entity_poly.type
_entity_poly.pdbx_seq_one_letter_code
_entity_poly.pdbx_strand_id
1 'polypeptide(L)'
;CNFTNTNGDLNCYQGENPRFAESVLRSFDSGEAMTFFRGLGVVPKVEDEGKVFPWSDQASSVLDLFLDEMEYLGVKVVVNAFVQKIRKKGTKFLVQLANGSIMEGDGLILAPGGKAKPSTGSDGNGYDLARSLGHTVTPIYPGLVQLKLEGSFFPQIQGTKILGTVALLVGETVLGREQGDIVFGNYGLSGPPILQLSMLAGGLLEAGEEPVIKLTIVDRMERAELKALLGDRFQQAPERTLGFSLVGFINKRLLPVLLKRAGFTD
;
A
#
# COMPACT_ATOMS: atom_id res chain seq x y z
N CYS A 1 1.44 14.18 -5.42
CA CYS A 1 0.12 13.52 -5.22
C CYS A 1 -0.09 12.57 -6.39
N ASN A 2 -0.09 11.25 -6.16
CA ASN A 2 -0.50 10.30 -7.21
C ASN A 2 -2.02 10.22 -7.19
N PHE A 3 -2.70 10.97 -8.07
CA PHE A 3 -4.15 11.20 -7.95
C PHE A 3 -5.02 10.23 -8.76
N THR A 4 -4.44 9.53 -9.75
CA THR A 4 -5.09 8.43 -10.48
C THR A 4 -4.04 7.52 -11.11
N ASN A 5 -4.45 6.39 -11.69
CA ASN A 5 -3.56 5.50 -12.45
C ASN A 5 -4.22 5.11 -13.78
N THR A 6 -3.52 5.26 -14.91
CA THR A 6 -4.03 4.94 -16.24
C THR A 6 -4.30 3.44 -16.46
N ASN A 7 -3.66 2.59 -15.65
CA ASN A 7 -3.83 1.15 -15.63
C ASN A 7 -4.84 0.71 -14.55
N GLY A 8 -5.49 1.64 -13.86
CA GLY A 8 -6.45 1.34 -12.81
C GLY A 8 -7.67 0.62 -13.36
N ASP A 9 -7.92 -0.60 -12.88
CA ASP A 9 -9.09 -1.39 -13.21
C ASP A 9 -9.71 -2.01 -11.95
N LEU A 10 -10.74 -2.84 -12.14
CA LEU A 10 -11.44 -3.50 -11.03
C LEU A 10 -10.54 -4.45 -10.22
N ASN A 11 -9.51 -5.03 -10.83
CA ASN A 11 -8.59 -5.97 -10.19
C ASN A 11 -7.61 -5.28 -9.25
N CYS A 12 -7.47 -3.95 -9.34
CA CYS A 12 -6.67 -3.14 -8.43
C CYS A 12 -7.31 -2.88 -7.05
N TYR A 13 -8.56 -3.31 -6.84
CA TYR A 13 -9.32 -3.06 -5.61
C TYR A 13 -9.53 -4.34 -4.81
N GLN A 14 -9.33 -4.26 -3.49
CA GLN A 14 -9.50 -5.37 -2.56
C GLN A 14 -10.71 -5.17 -1.65
N GLY A 15 -11.27 -6.28 -1.17
CA GLY A 15 -12.39 -6.31 -0.24
C GLY A 15 -13.26 -7.55 -0.45
N GLU A 16 -14.29 -7.71 0.37
CA GLU A 16 -15.25 -8.83 0.28
C GLU A 16 -16.12 -8.78 -0.99
N ASN A 17 -16.30 -7.58 -1.57
CA ASN A 17 -17.03 -7.38 -2.82
C ASN A 17 -16.34 -6.35 -3.73
N PRO A 18 -15.26 -6.71 -4.43
CA PRO A 18 -14.55 -5.79 -5.32
C PRO A 18 -15.43 -5.22 -6.44
N ARG A 19 -16.40 -6.03 -6.93
CA ARG A 19 -17.39 -5.62 -7.94
C ARG A 19 -18.24 -4.42 -7.54
N PHE A 20 -18.30 -4.07 -6.25
CA PHE A 20 -18.94 -2.84 -5.78
C PHE A 20 -18.36 -1.57 -6.46
N ALA A 21 -17.07 -1.57 -6.79
CA ALA A 21 -16.41 -0.43 -7.44
C ALA A 21 -16.73 -0.32 -8.94
N GLU A 22 -17.26 -1.38 -9.57
CA GLU A 22 -17.38 -1.47 -11.03
C GLU A 22 -18.23 -0.33 -11.62
N SER A 23 -19.38 -0.03 -11.02
CA SER A 23 -20.25 1.03 -11.54
C SER A 23 -19.58 2.41 -11.47
N VAL A 24 -18.85 2.67 -10.38
CA VAL A 24 -18.13 3.94 -10.19
C VAL A 24 -16.99 4.06 -11.21
N LEU A 25 -16.19 3.01 -11.36
CA LEU A 25 -15.08 3.00 -12.33
C LEU A 25 -15.55 3.12 -13.77
N ARG A 26 -16.76 2.66 -14.10
CA ARG A 26 -17.35 2.88 -15.44
C ARG A 26 -17.85 4.30 -15.65
N SER A 27 -18.36 4.94 -14.60
CA SER A 27 -18.88 6.31 -14.68
C SER A 27 -17.80 7.39 -14.52
N PHE A 28 -16.69 7.05 -13.87
CA PHE A 28 -15.59 7.96 -13.59
C PHE A 28 -14.26 7.19 -13.59
N ASP A 29 -13.78 6.86 -14.78
CA ASP A 29 -12.51 6.13 -14.96
C ASP A 29 -11.28 7.06 -14.83
N SER A 30 -10.09 6.53 -15.13
CA SER A 30 -8.85 7.31 -15.10
C SER A 30 -8.83 8.46 -16.12
N GLY A 31 -9.51 8.30 -17.26
CA GLY A 31 -9.65 9.32 -18.30
C GLY A 31 -10.55 10.47 -17.85
N GLU A 32 -11.71 10.14 -17.28
CA GLU A 32 -12.63 11.11 -16.68
C GLU A 32 -11.97 11.86 -15.52
N ALA A 33 -11.24 11.15 -14.66
CA ALA A 33 -10.45 11.79 -13.60
C ALA A 33 -9.43 12.78 -14.15
N MET A 34 -8.66 12.40 -15.19
CA MET A 34 -7.71 13.31 -15.84
C MET A 34 -8.42 14.53 -16.47
N THR A 35 -9.57 14.34 -17.09
CA THR A 35 -10.37 15.44 -17.66
C THR A 35 -10.87 16.38 -16.59
N PHE A 36 -11.39 15.85 -15.48
CA PHE A 36 -11.81 16.62 -14.31
C PHE A 36 -10.66 17.45 -13.73
N PHE A 37 -9.51 16.83 -13.47
CA PHE A 37 -8.34 17.52 -12.94
C PHE A 37 -7.78 18.58 -13.90
N ARG A 38 -7.81 18.35 -15.22
CA ARG A 38 -7.48 19.39 -16.21
C ARG A 38 -8.47 20.55 -16.18
N GLY A 39 -9.75 20.27 -15.97
CA GLY A 39 -10.79 21.30 -15.80
C GLY A 39 -10.51 22.23 -14.62
N LEU A 40 -9.97 21.68 -13.52
CA LEU A 40 -9.49 22.46 -12.37
C LEU A 40 -8.14 23.16 -12.59
N GLY A 41 -7.45 22.90 -13.71
CA GLY A 41 -6.12 23.47 -14.00
C GLY A 41 -4.93 22.61 -13.58
N VAL A 42 -5.13 21.37 -13.12
CA VAL A 42 -4.03 20.42 -12.86
C VAL A 42 -3.56 19.82 -14.20
N VAL A 43 -2.30 20.05 -14.56
CA VAL A 43 -1.66 19.39 -15.71
C VAL A 43 -1.20 17.98 -15.31
N PRO A 44 -1.74 16.89 -15.90
CA PRO A 44 -1.34 15.53 -15.55
C PRO A 44 0.04 15.17 -16.13
N LYS A 45 0.89 14.56 -15.31
CA LYS A 45 2.15 13.93 -15.67
C LYS A 45 2.03 12.43 -15.42
N VAL A 46 2.07 11.61 -16.48
CA VAL A 46 2.06 10.15 -16.37
C VAL A 46 3.50 9.66 -16.20
N GLU A 47 3.74 8.86 -15.18
CA GLU A 47 5.02 8.23 -14.86
C GLU A 47 4.92 6.69 -15.00
N ASP A 48 5.97 5.98 -14.59
CA ASP A 48 6.06 4.52 -14.65
C ASP A 48 4.86 3.83 -13.98
N GLU A 49 4.49 2.67 -14.51
CA GLU A 49 3.33 1.87 -14.06
C GLU A 49 1.98 2.60 -14.15
N GLY A 50 1.90 3.68 -14.95
CA GLY A 50 0.66 4.43 -15.20
C GLY A 50 0.29 5.41 -14.09
N LYS A 51 1.17 5.66 -13.12
CA LYS A 51 0.93 6.61 -12.01
C LYS A 51 0.79 8.03 -12.56
N VAL A 52 -0.17 8.80 -12.07
CA VAL A 52 -0.44 10.15 -12.56
C VAL A 52 -0.27 11.18 -11.45
N PHE A 53 0.64 12.11 -11.68
CA PHE A 53 1.00 13.19 -10.76
C PHE A 53 0.67 14.57 -11.34
N PRO A 54 0.53 15.62 -10.52
CA PRO A 54 0.51 16.98 -11.04
C PRO A 54 1.90 17.30 -11.61
N TRP A 55 1.96 18.01 -12.75
CA TRP A 55 3.23 18.42 -13.35
C TRP A 55 4.10 19.29 -12.42
N SER A 56 3.46 20.01 -11.49
CA SER A 56 4.16 20.80 -10.47
C SER A 56 4.85 19.97 -9.39
N ASP A 57 4.60 18.66 -9.33
CA ASP A 57 5.02 17.75 -8.25
C ASP A 57 4.55 18.15 -6.84
N GLN A 58 3.61 19.09 -6.75
CA GLN A 58 3.10 19.63 -5.48
C GLN A 58 1.68 19.13 -5.21
N ALA A 59 1.52 18.37 -4.12
CA ALA A 59 0.19 17.97 -3.65
C ALA A 59 -0.65 19.16 -3.18
N SER A 60 -0.02 20.21 -2.66
CA SER A 60 -0.69 21.45 -2.24
C SER A 60 -1.40 22.15 -3.39
N SER A 61 -0.85 22.13 -4.62
CA SER A 61 -1.53 22.72 -5.77
C SER A 61 -2.90 22.10 -6.03
N VAL A 62 -3.03 20.78 -5.84
CA VAL A 62 -4.31 20.08 -5.99
C VAL A 62 -5.30 20.51 -4.90
N LEU A 63 -4.82 20.64 -3.65
CA LEU A 63 -5.64 21.12 -2.54
C LEU A 63 -6.15 22.55 -2.77
N ASP A 64 -5.25 23.46 -3.17
CA ASP A 64 -5.58 24.86 -3.39
C ASP A 64 -6.66 25.02 -4.46
N LEU A 65 -6.54 24.26 -5.57
CA LEU A 65 -7.54 24.25 -6.64
C LEU A 65 -8.89 23.68 -6.20
N PHE A 66 -8.91 22.66 -5.35
CA PHE A 66 -10.18 22.17 -4.78
C PHE A 66 -10.83 23.19 -3.85
N LEU A 67 -10.05 23.91 -3.04
CA LEU A 67 -10.57 24.94 -2.14
C LEU A 67 -11.16 26.11 -2.94
N ASP A 68 -10.44 26.56 -3.98
CA ASP A 68 -10.89 27.62 -4.88
C ASP A 68 -12.19 27.24 -5.61
N GLU A 69 -12.27 26.03 -6.18
CA GLU A 69 -13.49 25.55 -6.86
C GLU A 69 -14.68 25.45 -5.89
N MET A 70 -14.45 24.96 -4.66
CA MET A 70 -15.50 24.91 -3.63
C MET A 70 -15.99 26.31 -3.25
N GLU A 71 -15.10 27.29 -3.13
CA GLU A 71 -15.45 28.68 -2.88
C GLU A 71 -16.24 29.28 -4.05
N TYR A 72 -15.78 29.07 -5.29
CA TYR A 72 -16.45 29.51 -6.50
C TYR A 72 -17.89 28.97 -6.63
N LEU A 73 -18.10 27.71 -6.28
CA LEU A 73 -19.41 27.05 -6.26
C LEU A 73 -20.28 27.43 -5.04
N GLY A 74 -19.76 28.23 -4.10
CA GLY A 74 -20.47 28.64 -2.90
C GLY A 74 -20.62 27.53 -1.85
N VAL A 75 -19.76 26.51 -1.88
CA VAL A 75 -19.75 25.43 -0.89
C VAL A 75 -19.20 25.97 0.44
N LYS A 76 -20.00 25.85 1.50
CA LYS A 76 -19.59 26.28 2.83
C LYS A 76 -18.70 25.23 3.49
N VAL A 77 -17.41 25.53 3.65
CA VAL A 77 -16.46 24.70 4.39
C VAL A 77 -16.38 25.16 5.85
N VAL A 78 -16.59 24.24 6.80
CA VAL A 78 -16.45 24.50 8.24
C VAL A 78 -15.32 23.64 8.79
N VAL A 79 -14.22 24.28 9.18
CA VAL A 79 -13.05 23.62 9.77
C VAL A 79 -13.13 23.59 11.30
N ASN A 80 -12.26 22.81 11.94
CA ASN A 80 -12.27 22.59 13.40
C ASN A 80 -13.64 22.11 13.93
N ALA A 81 -14.39 21.41 13.09
CA ALA A 81 -15.76 20.95 13.32
C ALA A 81 -15.78 19.43 13.49
N PHE A 82 -15.19 18.92 14.57
CA PHE A 82 -15.17 17.48 14.83
C PHE A 82 -16.60 16.95 15.06
N VAL A 83 -17.05 16.04 14.20
CA VAL A 83 -18.36 15.41 14.29
C VAL A 83 -18.34 14.31 15.34
N GLN A 84 -19.11 14.47 16.41
CA GLN A 84 -19.21 13.47 17.48
C GLN A 84 -20.36 12.49 17.26
N LYS A 85 -21.43 12.94 16.61
CA LYS A 85 -22.67 12.16 16.55
C LYS A 85 -23.51 12.53 15.36
N ILE A 86 -24.14 11.53 14.77
CA ILE A 86 -25.10 11.70 13.69
C ILE A 86 -26.39 10.97 14.05
N ARG A 87 -27.53 11.59 13.79
CA ARG A 87 -28.85 10.98 13.95
C ARG A 87 -29.78 11.37 12.83
N LYS A 88 -30.65 10.45 12.42
CA LYS A 88 -31.78 10.78 11.54
C LYS A 88 -32.99 11.19 12.39
N LYS A 89 -33.61 12.32 12.07
CA LYS A 89 -34.84 12.82 12.70
C LYS A 89 -35.87 13.11 11.60
N GLY A 90 -36.85 12.23 11.46
CA GLY A 90 -37.79 12.29 10.34
C GLY A 90 -37.06 12.14 9.00
N THR A 91 -37.17 13.15 8.14
CA THR A 91 -36.51 13.20 6.83
C THR A 91 -35.11 13.80 6.85
N LYS A 92 -34.67 14.41 7.97
CA LYS A 92 -33.40 15.12 8.07
C LYS A 92 -32.33 14.35 8.83
N PHE A 93 -31.07 14.70 8.58
CA PHE A 93 -29.91 14.32 9.37
C PHE A 93 -29.51 15.46 10.30
N LEU A 94 -29.25 15.12 11.56
CA LEU A 94 -28.69 15.99 12.57
C LEU A 94 -27.25 15.57 12.84
N VAL A 95 -26.33 16.50 12.67
CA VAL A 95 -24.89 16.32 12.88
C VAL A 95 -24.48 17.16 14.08
N GLN A 96 -24.14 16.51 15.19
CA GLN A 96 -23.68 17.17 16.40
C GLN A 96 -22.15 17.25 16.40
N LEU A 97 -21.63 18.46 16.58
CA LEU A 97 -20.21 18.74 16.67
C LEU A 97 -19.71 18.66 18.12
N ALA A 98 -18.40 18.57 18.29
CA ALA A 98 -17.75 18.48 19.60
C ALA A 98 -17.99 19.67 20.53
N ASN A 99 -18.24 20.85 19.96
CA ASN A 99 -18.60 22.05 20.71
C ASN A 99 -20.10 22.10 21.10
N GLY A 100 -20.88 21.05 20.82
CA GLY A 100 -22.30 20.96 21.12
C GLY A 100 -23.23 21.57 20.06
N SER A 101 -22.70 22.26 19.05
CA SER A 101 -23.52 22.79 17.95
C SER A 101 -24.10 21.66 17.09
N ILE A 102 -25.25 21.93 16.46
CA ILE A 102 -25.97 20.99 15.61
C ILE A 102 -26.13 21.60 14.22
N MET A 103 -25.73 20.84 13.21
CA MET A 103 -25.99 21.13 11.81
C MET A 103 -27.09 20.19 11.30
N GLU A 104 -27.94 20.67 10.40
CA GLU A 104 -29.02 19.86 9.81
C GLU A 104 -28.92 19.84 8.28
N GLY A 105 -29.31 18.72 7.67
CA GLY A 105 -29.38 18.60 6.21
C GLY A 105 -30.32 17.48 5.77
N ASP A 106 -30.82 17.58 4.54
CA ASP A 106 -31.71 16.56 3.97
C ASP A 106 -30.92 15.33 3.46
N GLY A 107 -29.63 15.51 3.16
CA GLY A 107 -28.70 14.46 2.77
C GLY A 107 -27.43 14.48 3.61
N LEU A 108 -26.74 13.35 3.68
CA LEU A 108 -25.48 13.17 4.39
C LEU A 108 -24.54 12.30 3.57
N ILE A 109 -23.33 12.79 3.32
CA ILE A 109 -22.23 12.03 2.72
C ILE A 109 -21.17 11.84 3.80
N LEU A 110 -20.81 10.58 4.08
CA LEU A 110 -19.72 10.26 5.00
C LEU A 110 -18.42 10.04 4.21
N ALA A 111 -17.49 10.99 4.31
CA ALA A 111 -16.13 10.88 3.75
C ALA A 111 -14.99 11.10 4.80
N PRO A 112 -15.03 10.45 5.98
CA PRO A 112 -14.04 10.70 7.06
C PRO A 112 -12.68 10.03 6.85
N GLY A 113 -12.52 9.24 5.79
CA GLY A 113 -11.32 8.44 5.54
C GLY A 113 -11.24 7.17 6.41
N GLY A 114 -10.05 6.57 6.44
CA GLY A 114 -9.77 5.34 7.20
C GLY A 114 -9.13 5.59 8.57
N LYS A 115 -8.27 4.66 9.00
CA LYS A 115 -7.51 4.73 10.26
C LYS A 115 -5.99 4.88 10.06
N ALA A 116 -5.56 5.04 8.81
CA ALA A 116 -4.15 5.23 8.49
C ALA A 116 -3.74 6.68 8.84
N LYS A 117 -2.54 6.85 9.41
CA LYS A 117 -1.96 8.15 9.79
C LYS A 117 -2.92 9.02 10.66
N PRO A 118 -3.27 8.62 11.89
CA PRO A 118 -4.20 9.37 12.74
C PRO A 118 -3.80 10.84 12.99
N SER A 119 -2.52 11.18 12.91
CA SER A 119 -2.03 12.55 13.02
C SER A 119 -2.56 13.50 11.93
N THR A 120 -3.10 12.98 10.82
CA THR A 120 -3.80 13.78 9.79
C THR A 120 -5.32 13.85 9.97
N GLY A 121 -5.86 13.28 11.06
CA GLY A 121 -7.29 13.31 11.39
C GLY A 121 -8.08 12.04 11.02
N SER A 122 -7.47 11.11 10.27
CA SER A 122 -8.03 9.79 9.95
C SER A 122 -7.88 8.83 11.13
N ASP A 123 -8.74 9.00 12.14
CA ASP A 123 -8.72 8.32 13.44
C ASP A 123 -9.65 7.09 13.53
N GLY A 124 -10.50 6.88 12.52
CA GLY A 124 -11.49 5.80 12.49
C GLY A 124 -12.85 6.15 13.10
N ASN A 125 -13.08 7.39 13.57
CA ASN A 125 -14.38 7.85 14.07
C ASN A 125 -15.51 7.62 13.04
N GLY A 126 -15.19 7.72 11.75
CA GLY A 126 -16.09 7.42 10.65
C GLY A 126 -16.80 6.08 10.73
N TYR A 127 -16.11 5.04 11.21
CA TYR A 127 -16.68 3.71 11.37
C TYR A 127 -17.74 3.67 12.47
N ASP A 128 -17.51 4.37 13.58
CA ASP A 128 -18.47 4.46 14.68
C ASP A 128 -19.69 5.30 14.28
N LEU A 129 -19.48 6.37 13.52
CA LEU A 129 -20.56 7.15 12.94
C LEU A 129 -21.42 6.29 11.99
N ALA A 130 -20.81 5.48 11.12
CA ALA A 130 -21.54 4.57 10.23
C ALA A 130 -22.35 3.51 11.01
N ARG A 131 -21.76 2.91 12.05
CA ARG A 131 -22.47 1.97 12.95
C ARG A 131 -23.67 2.63 13.64
N SER A 132 -23.53 3.89 14.07
CA SER A 132 -24.63 4.63 14.70
C SER A 132 -25.83 4.87 13.78
N LEU A 133 -25.61 4.80 12.46
CA LEU A 133 -26.64 4.89 11.42
C LEU A 133 -27.19 3.53 10.99
N GLY A 134 -26.75 2.44 11.63
CA GLY A 134 -27.24 1.08 11.38
C GLY A 134 -26.41 0.27 10.38
N HIS A 135 -25.26 0.78 9.93
CA HIS A 135 -24.36 0.02 9.06
C HIS A 135 -23.50 -0.97 9.85
N THR A 136 -23.08 -2.05 9.18
CA THR A 136 -21.99 -2.91 9.64
C THR A 136 -20.65 -2.40 9.11
N VAL A 137 -19.57 -2.70 9.82
CA VAL A 137 -18.20 -2.38 9.42
C VAL A 137 -17.41 -3.68 9.42
N THR A 138 -16.76 -4.01 8.31
CA THR A 138 -15.90 -5.19 8.19
C THR A 138 -14.68 -5.05 9.12
N PRO A 139 -13.99 -6.16 9.45
CA PRO A 139 -12.71 -6.09 10.13
C PRO A 139 -11.74 -5.18 9.36
N ILE A 140 -11.01 -4.33 10.09
CA ILE A 140 -10.10 -3.33 9.51
C ILE A 140 -8.67 -3.73 9.82
N TYR A 141 -7.88 -3.92 8.76
CA TYR A 141 -6.47 -4.26 8.85
C TYR A 141 -5.59 -3.15 8.24
N PRO A 142 -4.34 -3.00 8.69
CA PRO A 142 -3.36 -2.16 8.00
C PRO A 142 -3.11 -2.68 6.58
N GLY A 143 -3.24 -1.80 5.58
CA GLY A 143 -2.89 -2.09 4.18
C GLY A 143 -1.80 -1.16 3.68
N LEU A 144 -1.01 -1.61 2.70
CA LEU A 144 0.15 -0.90 2.16
C LEU A 144 1.19 -0.56 3.25
N VAL A 145 1.48 -1.51 4.13
CA VAL A 145 2.43 -1.38 5.23
C VAL A 145 3.62 -2.33 5.06
N GLN A 146 4.73 -2.00 5.73
CA GLN A 146 5.84 -2.93 5.87
C GLN A 146 5.44 -4.15 6.71
N LEU A 147 6.01 -5.32 6.38
CA LEU A 147 5.73 -6.56 7.09
C LEU A 147 6.84 -6.85 8.10
N LYS A 148 6.45 -7.05 9.35
CA LYS A 148 7.33 -7.59 10.40
C LYS A 148 7.43 -9.10 10.18
N LEU A 149 8.66 -9.61 10.14
CA LEU A 149 8.94 -11.02 9.90
C LEU A 149 9.82 -11.59 11.01
N GLU A 150 9.74 -12.90 11.19
CA GLU A 150 10.62 -13.59 12.12
C GLU A 150 12.06 -13.68 11.57
N GLY A 151 13.04 -13.39 12.42
CA GLY A 151 14.45 -13.52 12.08
C GLY A 151 15.36 -12.56 12.84
N SER A 152 16.38 -13.09 13.51
CA SER A 152 17.39 -12.29 14.22
C SER A 152 18.42 -11.62 13.30
N PHE A 153 18.35 -11.87 11.99
CA PHE A 153 19.33 -11.41 11.01
C PHE A 153 19.01 -10.03 10.41
N PHE A 154 17.78 -9.52 10.56
CA PHE A 154 17.37 -8.23 9.97
C PHE A 154 18.29 -7.05 10.35
N PRO A 155 18.72 -6.87 11.61
CA PRO A 155 19.65 -5.79 11.96
C PRO A 155 20.97 -5.82 11.17
N GLN A 156 21.44 -7.01 10.76
CA GLN A 156 22.69 -7.16 10.01
C GLN A 156 22.57 -6.72 8.55
N ILE A 157 21.36 -6.79 7.99
CA ILE A 157 21.09 -6.51 6.57
C ILE A 157 20.20 -5.30 6.36
N GLN A 158 19.89 -4.56 7.43
CA GLN A 158 19.07 -3.35 7.38
C GLN A 158 19.62 -2.34 6.36
N GLY A 159 18.69 -1.71 5.64
CA GLY A 159 18.97 -0.72 4.60
C GLY A 159 19.45 -1.33 3.29
N THR A 160 19.57 -2.66 3.22
CA THR A 160 19.86 -3.33 1.95
C THR A 160 18.63 -3.27 1.05
N LYS A 161 18.84 -2.91 -0.21
CA LYS A 161 17.83 -2.93 -1.27
C LYS A 161 18.24 -3.96 -2.32
N ILE A 162 17.29 -4.78 -2.74
CA ILE A 162 17.45 -5.70 -3.88
C ILE A 162 16.25 -5.58 -4.81
N LEU A 163 16.47 -5.94 -6.07
CA LEU A 163 15.39 -6.23 -7.00
C LEU A 163 15.12 -7.74 -6.93
N GLY A 164 13.87 -8.12 -6.77
CA GLY A 164 13.50 -9.53 -6.72
C GLY A 164 12.00 -9.75 -6.70
N THR A 165 11.61 -11.00 -6.50
CA THR A 165 10.20 -11.42 -6.45
C THR A 165 9.82 -11.89 -5.05
N VAL A 166 8.67 -11.45 -4.57
CA VAL A 166 8.07 -11.88 -3.31
C VAL A 166 6.79 -12.64 -3.59
N ALA A 167 6.55 -13.72 -2.87
CA ALA A 167 5.26 -14.38 -2.81
C ALA A 167 4.78 -14.48 -1.35
N LEU A 168 3.48 -14.25 -1.13
CA LEU A 168 2.80 -14.55 0.14
C LEU A 168 2.14 -15.91 0.01
N LEU A 169 2.41 -16.79 0.97
CA LEU A 169 1.90 -18.17 0.98
C LEU A 169 1.20 -18.49 2.30
N VAL A 170 0.24 -19.40 2.25
CA VAL A 170 -0.26 -20.14 3.40
C VAL A 170 -0.09 -21.63 3.07
N GLY A 171 0.72 -22.33 3.87
CA GLY A 171 1.20 -23.67 3.50
C GLY A 171 1.93 -23.65 2.16
N GLU A 172 1.46 -24.44 1.20
CA GLU A 172 2.01 -24.50 -0.17
C GLU A 172 1.28 -23.58 -1.17
N THR A 173 0.16 -22.98 -0.77
CA THR A 173 -0.66 -22.15 -1.66
C THR A 173 -0.10 -20.73 -1.76
N VAL A 174 0.15 -20.28 -2.99
CA VAL A 174 0.53 -18.88 -3.26
C VAL A 174 -0.72 -18.03 -3.37
N LEU A 175 -0.84 -17.03 -2.48
CA LEU A 175 -1.99 -16.11 -2.43
C LEU A 175 -1.75 -14.82 -3.22
N GLY A 176 -0.48 -14.42 -3.36
CA GLY A 176 -0.10 -13.25 -4.13
C GLY A 176 1.38 -13.28 -4.46
N ARG A 177 1.75 -12.64 -5.58
CA ARG A 177 3.13 -12.58 -6.06
C ARG A 177 3.40 -11.23 -6.70
N GLU A 178 4.48 -10.60 -6.28
CA GLU A 178 4.86 -9.26 -6.70
C GLU A 178 6.37 -9.20 -6.98
N GLN A 179 6.78 -8.41 -7.96
CA GLN A 179 8.18 -8.19 -8.31
C GLN A 179 8.53 -6.71 -8.17
N GLY A 180 9.73 -6.42 -7.68
CA GLY A 180 10.21 -5.05 -7.61
C GLY A 180 11.28 -4.85 -6.55
N ASP A 181 11.43 -3.58 -6.17
CA ASP A 181 12.38 -3.16 -5.17
C ASP A 181 11.96 -3.60 -3.77
N ILE A 182 12.79 -4.41 -3.13
CA ILE A 182 12.57 -4.97 -1.79
C ILE A 182 13.61 -4.37 -0.87
N VAL A 183 13.14 -3.81 0.25
CA VAL A 183 13.98 -3.14 1.23
C VAL A 183 13.98 -3.94 2.52
N PHE A 184 15.16 -4.32 3.01
CA PHE A 184 15.33 -4.96 4.29
C PHE A 184 15.33 -3.90 5.41
N GLY A 185 14.31 -3.94 6.27
CA GLY A 185 14.25 -3.14 7.49
C GLY A 185 15.01 -3.79 8.64
N ASN A 186 14.91 -3.20 9.83
CA ASN A 186 15.50 -3.75 11.06
C ASN A 186 14.73 -4.94 11.65
N TYR A 187 13.47 -5.16 11.26
CA TYR A 187 12.61 -6.23 11.78
C TYR A 187 11.76 -6.95 10.71
N GLY A 188 12.06 -6.73 9.43
CA GLY A 188 11.22 -7.25 8.36
C GLY A 188 11.53 -6.65 7.01
N LEU A 189 10.53 -6.63 6.13
CA LEU A 189 10.66 -6.18 4.74
C LEU A 189 9.72 -5.00 4.46
N SER A 190 10.11 -4.19 3.49
CA SER A 190 9.34 -3.09 2.92
C SER A 190 9.62 -2.99 1.41
N GLY A 191 9.14 -1.93 0.77
CA GLY A 191 9.20 -1.72 -0.67
C GLY A 191 7.90 -2.16 -1.38
N PRO A 192 7.66 -1.70 -2.62
CA PRO A 192 6.35 -1.84 -3.27
C PRO A 192 5.78 -3.27 -3.25
N PRO A 193 6.53 -4.34 -3.58
CA PRO A 193 6.01 -5.70 -3.52
C PRO A 193 5.48 -6.11 -2.14
N ILE A 194 6.17 -5.69 -1.08
CA ILE A 194 5.76 -6.00 0.30
C ILE A 194 4.53 -5.19 0.69
N LEU A 195 4.47 -3.91 0.32
CA LEU A 195 3.32 -3.07 0.60
C LEU A 195 2.07 -3.65 -0.08
N GLN A 196 2.16 -4.08 -1.34
CA GLN A 196 1.03 -4.68 -2.05
C GLN A 196 0.54 -5.97 -1.38
N LEU A 197 1.46 -6.90 -1.08
CA LEU A 197 1.10 -8.16 -0.43
C LEU A 197 0.62 -7.99 1.02
N SER A 198 1.00 -6.90 1.70
CA SER A 198 0.59 -6.65 3.10
C SER A 198 -0.91 -6.57 3.29
N MET A 199 -1.66 -6.17 2.26
CA MET A 199 -3.12 -6.05 2.32
C MET A 199 -3.83 -7.39 2.61
N LEU A 200 -3.21 -8.51 2.22
CA LEU A 200 -3.73 -9.86 2.46
C LEU A 200 -3.36 -10.39 3.85
N ALA A 201 -2.23 -9.95 4.41
CA ALA A 201 -1.63 -10.56 5.60
C ALA A 201 -2.50 -10.37 6.86
N GLY A 202 -3.13 -9.20 7.04
CA GLY A 202 -3.88 -8.90 8.25
C GLY A 202 -5.06 -9.84 8.50
N GLY A 203 -5.87 -10.11 7.46
CA GLY A 203 -7.00 -11.03 7.56
C GLY A 203 -6.59 -12.48 7.78
N LEU A 204 -5.46 -12.90 7.20
CA LEU A 204 -4.90 -14.24 7.42
C LEU A 204 -4.47 -14.44 8.87
N LEU A 205 -3.74 -13.46 9.43
CA LEU A 205 -3.28 -13.52 10.82
C LEU A 205 -4.46 -13.54 11.82
N GLU A 206 -5.51 -12.75 11.56
CA GLU A 206 -6.71 -12.76 12.39
C GLU A 206 -7.44 -14.11 12.34
N ALA A 207 -7.44 -14.77 11.18
CA ALA A 207 -8.00 -16.10 11.00
C ALA A 207 -7.15 -17.22 11.67
N GLY A 208 -6.00 -16.89 12.25
CA GLY A 208 -5.08 -17.85 12.86
C GLY A 208 -4.19 -18.59 11.87
N GLU A 209 -4.11 -18.11 10.62
CA GLU A 209 -3.19 -18.65 9.62
C GLU A 209 -1.76 -18.20 9.88
N GLU A 210 -0.80 -18.95 9.32
CA GLU A 210 0.64 -18.63 9.39
C GLU A 210 1.17 -18.22 8.00
N PRO A 211 0.91 -16.97 7.54
CA PRO A 211 1.36 -16.54 6.24
C PRO A 211 2.89 -16.42 6.19
N VAL A 212 3.50 -16.99 5.15
CA VAL A 212 4.95 -16.97 4.92
C VAL A 212 5.28 -16.10 3.72
N ILE A 213 6.32 -15.29 3.86
CA ILE A 213 6.93 -14.56 2.75
C ILE A 213 8.05 -15.40 2.14
N LYS A 214 7.88 -15.79 0.88
CA LYS A 214 8.94 -16.39 0.06
C LYS A 214 9.61 -15.30 -0.77
N LEU A 215 10.90 -15.09 -0.54
CA LEU A 215 11.72 -14.15 -1.29
C LEU A 215 12.62 -14.88 -2.30
N THR A 216 12.51 -14.51 -3.57
CA THR A 216 13.41 -14.95 -4.65
C THR A 216 14.34 -13.80 -5.01
N ILE A 217 15.62 -13.92 -4.65
CA ILE A 217 16.67 -12.90 -4.89
C ILE A 217 17.16 -12.92 -6.34
N VAL A 218 17.24 -14.11 -6.95
CA VAL A 218 17.63 -14.29 -8.35
C VAL A 218 16.41 -14.83 -9.08
N ASP A 219 15.66 -13.94 -9.72
CA ASP A 219 14.38 -14.24 -10.38
C ASP A 219 14.43 -14.04 -11.90
N ARG A 220 15.62 -13.77 -12.45
CA ARG A 220 15.88 -13.55 -13.88
C ARG A 220 16.67 -14.66 -14.56
N MET A 221 16.99 -15.71 -13.82
CA MET A 221 17.74 -16.86 -14.31
C MET A 221 17.01 -18.14 -13.96
N GLU A 222 16.98 -19.07 -14.91
CA GLU A 222 16.47 -20.40 -14.66
C GLU A 222 17.41 -21.17 -13.72
N ARG A 223 16.86 -22.17 -13.03
CA ARG A 223 17.63 -22.93 -12.02
C ARG A 223 18.88 -23.60 -12.59
N ALA A 224 18.81 -24.07 -13.84
CA ALA A 224 19.93 -24.71 -14.51
C ALA A 224 21.06 -23.72 -14.82
N GLU A 225 20.71 -22.53 -15.31
CA GLU A 225 21.65 -21.44 -15.59
C GLU A 225 22.31 -20.94 -14.31
N LEU A 226 21.52 -20.71 -13.24
CA LEU A 226 22.03 -20.32 -11.94
C LEU A 226 23.03 -21.35 -11.39
N LYS A 227 22.74 -22.65 -11.56
CA LYS A 227 23.65 -23.72 -11.13
C LYS A 227 24.96 -23.70 -11.92
N ALA A 228 24.90 -23.50 -13.24
CA ALA A 228 26.09 -23.39 -14.08
C ALA A 228 26.94 -22.17 -13.68
N LEU A 229 26.33 -20.99 -13.53
CA LEU A 229 27.00 -19.77 -13.08
C LEU A 229 27.70 -19.96 -11.73
N LEU A 230 27.02 -20.55 -10.75
CA LEU A 230 27.62 -20.83 -9.45
C LEU A 230 28.77 -21.84 -9.56
N GLY A 231 28.62 -22.88 -10.38
CA GLY A 231 29.67 -23.86 -10.66
C GLY A 231 30.93 -23.22 -11.22
N ASP A 232 30.80 -22.38 -12.25
CA ASP A 232 31.92 -21.67 -12.88
C ASP A 232 32.63 -20.76 -11.87
N ARG A 233 31.86 -20.01 -11.08
CA ARG A 233 32.42 -19.11 -10.05
C ARG A 233 33.21 -19.84 -8.97
N PHE A 234 32.75 -21.02 -8.55
CA PHE A 234 33.46 -21.83 -7.56
C PHE A 234 34.68 -22.56 -8.15
N GLN A 235 34.70 -22.85 -9.46
CA GLN A 235 35.81 -23.53 -10.12
C GLN A 235 36.95 -22.59 -10.55
N GLN A 236 36.63 -21.33 -10.91
CA GLN A 236 37.64 -20.39 -11.42
C GLN A 236 38.67 -19.93 -10.38
N ALA A 237 38.32 -19.97 -9.10
CA ALA A 237 39.20 -19.56 -8.00
C ALA A 237 38.88 -20.35 -6.72
N PRO A 238 39.18 -21.66 -6.70
CA PRO A 238 38.77 -22.59 -5.65
C PRO A 238 39.40 -22.29 -4.28
N GLU A 239 40.46 -21.48 -4.24
CA GLU A 239 41.12 -21.01 -3.01
C GLU A 239 40.35 -19.90 -2.29
N ARG A 240 39.34 -19.30 -2.93
CA ARG A 240 38.55 -18.21 -2.35
C ARG A 240 37.45 -18.75 -1.45
N THR A 241 37.13 -17.98 -0.42
CA THR A 241 35.95 -18.21 0.42
C THR A 241 34.68 -18.22 -0.45
N LEU A 242 33.72 -19.09 -0.13
CA LEU A 242 32.38 -19.11 -0.74
C LEU A 242 31.73 -17.72 -0.74
N GLY A 243 31.86 -16.98 0.36
CA GLY A 243 31.35 -15.61 0.46
C GLY A 243 31.99 -14.69 -0.59
N PHE A 244 33.31 -14.71 -0.71
CA PHE A 244 33.98 -13.90 -1.71
C PHE A 244 33.66 -14.36 -3.15
N SER A 245 33.47 -15.66 -3.37
CA SER A 245 33.06 -16.22 -4.66
C SER A 245 31.68 -15.73 -5.12
N LEU A 246 30.81 -15.25 -4.23
CA LEU A 246 29.52 -14.66 -4.57
C LEU A 246 29.53 -13.13 -4.73
N VAL A 247 30.66 -12.47 -4.45
CA VAL A 247 30.82 -11.02 -4.60
C VAL A 247 30.66 -10.59 -6.06
N GLY A 248 29.85 -9.55 -6.29
CA GLY A 248 29.53 -9.05 -7.64
C GLY A 248 28.34 -9.77 -8.29
N PHE A 249 27.85 -10.85 -7.66
CA PHE A 249 26.61 -11.51 -8.05
C PHE A 249 25.48 -11.23 -7.06
N ILE A 250 25.74 -11.40 -5.75
CA ILE A 250 24.78 -11.10 -4.68
C ILE A 250 25.26 -9.89 -3.88
N ASN A 251 24.31 -9.11 -3.33
CA ASN A 251 24.63 -8.00 -2.45
C ASN A 251 25.46 -8.48 -1.25
N LYS A 252 26.64 -7.89 -1.05
CA LYS A 252 27.62 -8.29 -0.03
C LYS A 252 27.03 -8.39 1.38
N ARG A 253 26.08 -7.53 1.74
CA ARG A 253 25.44 -7.54 3.06
C ARG A 253 24.59 -8.79 3.30
N LEU A 254 24.02 -9.38 2.25
CA LEU A 254 23.20 -10.58 2.36
C LEU A 254 24.03 -11.86 2.51
N LEU A 255 25.29 -11.84 2.06
CA LEU A 255 26.13 -13.04 2.00
C LEU A 255 26.29 -13.76 3.34
N PRO A 256 26.62 -13.08 4.47
CA PRO A 256 26.78 -13.78 5.75
C PRO A 256 25.49 -14.49 6.19
N VAL A 257 24.33 -13.86 5.94
CA VAL A 257 23.02 -14.43 6.29
C VAL A 257 22.70 -15.63 5.40
N LEU A 258 22.90 -15.50 4.09
CA LEU A 258 22.62 -16.56 3.12
C LEU A 258 23.50 -17.80 3.36
N LEU A 259 24.81 -17.60 3.56
CA LEU A 259 25.75 -18.70 3.83
C LEU A 259 25.41 -19.40 5.14
N LYS A 260 25.21 -18.64 6.22
CA LYS A 260 24.84 -19.20 7.53
C LYS A 260 23.54 -20.01 7.45
N ARG A 261 22.53 -19.52 6.72
CA ARG A 261 21.25 -20.23 6.51
C ARG A 261 21.39 -21.46 5.62
N ALA A 262 22.35 -21.47 4.70
CA ALA A 262 22.68 -22.62 3.87
C ALA A 262 23.61 -23.64 4.58
N GLY A 263 24.02 -23.38 5.83
CA GLY A 263 24.87 -24.29 6.61
C GLY A 263 26.37 -24.10 6.40
N PHE A 264 26.78 -22.99 5.78
CA PHE A 264 28.19 -22.64 5.59
C PHE A 264 28.63 -21.58 6.62
N THR A 265 29.84 -21.74 7.14
CA THR A 265 30.45 -20.85 8.17
C THR A 265 31.66 -20.06 7.67
N ASP A 266 31.94 -20.23 6.38
CA ASP A 266 33.09 -19.72 5.64
C ASP A 266 33.52 -18.28 6.00
#